data_AF-A0A3D4HDX2-F1
#
_entry.id   AF-A0A3D4HDX2-F1
#
_cell.length_a   1.000
_cell.length_b   1.000
_cell.length_c   1.000
_cell.angle_alpha   90.00
_cell.angle_beta   90.00
_cell.angle_gamma   90.00
#
_symmetry.space_group_name_H-M   'P 1'
#
loop_
_entity.id
_entity.type
_entity.pdbx_description
1 polymer ?
#
loop_
_entity_poly.entity_id
_entity_poly.type
_entity_poly.pdbx_seq_one_letter_code
_entity_poly.pdbx_strand_id
1 'polypeptide(L)'
;MDLQTMLDNAVAAKRAEELKNSPQLLLGELILKLEAVKNKDLPLFIDLMDKRPNGIGSWRGIYAELAIQTEDFGSYQTEEIEKQFDDGYVIHKQRSIGKKNPTVAEWIDVLKEAVGKTFIGYKGGDFVMGKGTPVYLAEYGNSSFKIDDKEIDKKDYSNYKTTYFIDIREEKNKVYLITAFED
;
A
#
# COMPACT_ATOMS: atom_id res chain seq x y z
N MET A 1 -22.07 -22.21 -1.86
CA MET A 1 -21.31 -21.14 -1.20
C MET A 1 -21.21 -21.51 0.27
N ASP A 2 -20.01 -21.79 0.76
CA ASP A 2 -19.81 -22.16 2.17
C ASP A 2 -19.89 -20.92 3.08
N LEU A 3 -19.94 -21.16 4.40
CA LEU A 3 -20.05 -20.11 5.41
C LEU A 3 -18.87 -19.14 5.38
N GLN A 4 -17.67 -19.62 5.05
CA GLN A 4 -16.46 -18.80 4.98
C GLN A 4 -16.58 -17.80 3.83
N THR A 5 -16.98 -18.26 2.65
CA THR A 5 -17.22 -17.43 1.47
C THR A 5 -18.32 -16.39 1.75
N MET A 6 -19.38 -16.77 2.45
CA MET A 6 -20.43 -15.83 2.86
C MET A 6 -19.90 -14.74 3.79
N LEU A 7 -19.07 -15.12 4.77
CA LEU A 7 -18.46 -14.20 5.72
C LEU A 7 -17.48 -13.25 5.01
N ASP A 8 -16.61 -13.77 4.16
CA ASP A 8 -15.64 -12.98 3.39
C ASP A 8 -16.35 -11.96 2.49
N ASN A 9 -17.42 -12.38 1.80
CA ASN A 9 -18.24 -11.49 0.99
C ASN A 9 -18.93 -10.40 1.83
N ALA A 10 -19.44 -10.75 3.02
CA ALA A 10 -20.07 -9.78 3.91
C ALA A 10 -19.07 -8.75 4.46
N VAL A 11 -17.86 -9.20 4.85
CA VAL A 11 -16.77 -8.32 5.30
C VAL A 11 -16.33 -7.39 4.17
N ALA A 12 -16.11 -7.91 2.96
CA ALA A 12 -15.75 -7.11 1.80
C ALA A 12 -16.83 -6.09 1.44
N ALA A 13 -18.11 -6.49 1.48
CA ALA A 13 -19.23 -5.58 1.20
C ALA A 13 -19.35 -4.47 2.26
N LYS A 14 -19.18 -4.81 3.54
CA LYS A 14 -19.16 -3.80 4.61
C LYS A 14 -18.01 -2.82 4.43
N ARG A 15 -16.81 -3.32 4.12
CA ARG A 15 -15.64 -2.48 3.87
C ARG A 15 -15.84 -1.55 2.67
N ALA A 16 -16.43 -2.05 1.58
CA ALA A 16 -16.79 -1.23 0.43
C ALA A 16 -17.81 -0.13 0.79
N GLU A 17 -18.75 -0.39 1.70
CA GLU A 17 -19.70 0.61 2.20
C GLU A 17 -19.01 1.69 3.04
N GLU A 18 -18.09 1.30 3.93
CA GLU A 18 -17.28 2.24 4.73
C GLU A 18 -16.48 3.19 3.83
N LEU A 19 -15.89 2.65 2.76
CA LEU A 19 -15.07 3.42 1.82
C LEU A 19 -15.87 4.46 1.02
N LYS A 20 -17.17 4.29 0.82
CA LYS A 20 -18.01 5.28 0.10
C LYS A 20 -18.01 6.66 0.76
N ASN A 21 -17.84 6.69 2.09
CA ASN A 21 -17.82 7.93 2.87
C ASN A 21 -16.42 8.24 3.41
N SER A 22 -15.42 7.43 3.04
CA SER A 22 -14.04 7.63 3.47
C SER A 22 -13.32 8.59 2.52
N PRO A 23 -12.48 9.51 3.02
CA PRO A 23 -11.59 10.29 2.17
C PRO A 23 -10.38 9.48 1.67
N GLN A 24 -10.22 8.24 2.13
CA GLN A 24 -9.11 7.37 1.74
C GLN A 24 -9.14 7.07 0.25
N LEU A 25 -8.01 7.29 -0.41
CA LEU A 25 -7.80 6.93 -1.81
C LEU A 25 -7.65 5.42 -1.98
N LEU A 26 -8.37 4.91 -2.97
CA LEU A 26 -8.13 3.60 -3.55
C LEU A 26 -6.92 3.66 -4.51
N LEU A 27 -6.31 2.51 -4.79
CA LEU A 27 -5.13 2.40 -5.66
C LEU A 27 -5.36 3.06 -7.02
N GLY A 28 -6.53 2.82 -7.63
CA GLY A 28 -6.91 3.42 -8.91
C GLY A 28 -7.07 4.94 -8.82
N GLU A 29 -7.62 5.45 -7.73
CA GLU A 29 -7.82 6.90 -7.52
C GLU A 29 -6.50 7.63 -7.28
N LEU A 30 -5.59 7.01 -6.52
CA LEU A 30 -4.22 7.50 -6.34
C LEU A 30 -3.48 7.58 -7.68
N ILE A 31 -3.57 6.53 -8.50
CA ILE A 31 -2.99 6.54 -9.86
C ILE A 31 -3.59 7.68 -10.69
N LEU A 32 -4.91 7.82 -10.72
CA LEU A 32 -5.59 8.87 -11.51
C LEU A 32 -5.16 10.28 -11.07
N LYS A 33 -5.07 10.53 -9.76
CA LYS A 33 -4.60 11.82 -9.24
C LYS A 33 -3.15 12.08 -9.61
N LEU A 34 -2.26 11.08 -9.55
CA LEU A 34 -0.86 11.22 -9.97
C LEU A 34 -0.76 11.47 -11.49
N GLU A 35 -1.59 10.81 -12.29
CA GLU A 35 -1.64 11.02 -13.74
C GLU A 35 -2.09 12.43 -14.11
N ALA A 36 -2.90 13.09 -13.26
CA ALA A 36 -3.34 14.46 -13.44
C ALA A 36 -2.25 15.51 -13.16
N VAL A 37 -1.15 15.13 -12.47
CA VAL A 37 0.00 16.02 -12.21
C VAL A 37 0.59 16.53 -13.54
N LYS A 38 0.85 17.83 -13.61
CA LYS A 38 1.31 18.50 -14.85
C LYS A 38 2.73 18.10 -15.22
N ASN A 39 3.65 18.17 -14.25
CA ASN A 39 5.05 17.81 -14.45
C ASN A 39 5.36 16.49 -13.71
N LYS A 40 5.40 15.40 -14.46
CA LYS A 40 5.61 14.06 -13.90
C LYS A 40 7.08 13.74 -13.60
N ASP A 41 8.01 14.60 -14.01
CA ASP A 41 9.43 14.46 -13.70
C ASP A 41 9.78 15.01 -12.31
N LEU A 42 8.82 15.63 -11.62
CA LEU A 42 9.03 16.16 -10.28
C LEU A 42 9.23 15.03 -9.26
N PRO A 43 10.10 15.23 -8.25
CA PRO A 43 10.27 14.26 -7.18
C PRO A 43 8.99 14.17 -6.34
N LEU A 44 8.62 12.93 -6.00
CA LEU A 44 7.48 12.61 -5.16
C LEU A 44 7.89 12.48 -3.69
N PHE A 45 7.08 13.07 -2.82
CA PHE A 45 7.21 13.07 -1.37
C PHE A 45 5.90 12.68 -0.71
N ILE A 46 5.97 12.27 0.54
CA ILE A 46 4.85 12.12 1.46
C ILE A 46 4.92 13.32 2.40
N ASP A 47 3.77 13.94 2.67
CA ASP A 47 3.69 15.13 3.53
C ASP A 47 4.18 14.91 4.98
N LEU A 48 4.18 13.66 5.44
CA LEU A 48 4.78 13.26 6.71
C LEU A 48 6.30 13.17 6.61
N MET A 49 6.96 14.06 7.38
CA MET A 49 8.42 14.10 7.58
C MET A 49 9.23 14.16 6.27
N ASP A 50 8.64 14.69 5.19
CA ASP A 50 9.21 14.69 3.84
C ASP A 50 9.76 13.31 3.43
N LYS A 51 9.10 12.23 3.89
CA LYS A 51 9.47 10.87 3.51
C LYS A 51 9.20 10.66 2.02
N ARG A 52 9.83 9.65 1.44
CA ARG A 52 9.64 9.30 0.04
C ARG A 52 9.09 7.89 -0.06
N PRO A 53 8.12 7.66 -0.95
CA PRO A 53 7.68 6.30 -1.20
C PRO A 53 8.85 5.50 -1.78
N ASN A 54 8.94 4.24 -1.38
CA ASN A 54 10.02 3.35 -1.77
C ASN A 54 9.48 2.01 -2.30
N GLY A 55 8.48 1.45 -1.62
CA GLY A 55 7.97 0.12 -1.90
C GLY A 55 6.48 -0.06 -1.72
N ILE A 56 6.01 -1.25 -2.11
CA ILE A 56 4.62 -1.67 -1.99
C ILE A 56 4.57 -3.07 -1.39
N GLY A 57 3.68 -3.27 -0.42
CA GLY A 57 3.37 -4.58 0.14
C GLY A 57 1.91 -4.72 0.54
N SER A 58 1.56 -5.87 1.10
CA SER A 58 0.27 -6.05 1.79
C SER A 58 0.28 -5.29 3.12
N TRP A 59 -0.77 -4.54 3.40
CA TRP A 59 -0.93 -3.85 4.68
C TRP A 59 -1.23 -4.83 5.81
N ARG A 60 -0.51 -4.75 6.93
CA ARG A 60 -0.61 -5.76 8.01
C ARG A 60 -1.98 -5.80 8.71
N GLY A 61 -2.79 -4.75 8.61
CA GLY A 61 -4.10 -4.70 9.24
C GLY A 61 -5.01 -5.84 8.76
N ILE A 62 -5.15 -6.01 7.44
CA ILE A 62 -6.03 -7.03 6.84
C ILE A 62 -5.40 -7.81 5.67
N TYR A 63 -4.18 -7.48 5.25
CA TYR A 63 -3.40 -8.03 4.12
C TYR A 63 -4.03 -7.93 2.73
N ALA A 64 -5.35 -7.88 2.61
CA ALA A 64 -6.10 -7.64 1.37
C ALA A 64 -6.04 -6.18 0.89
N GLU A 65 -5.37 -5.31 1.65
CA GLU A 65 -5.19 -3.89 1.35
C GLU A 65 -3.72 -3.57 1.13
N LEU A 66 -3.42 -2.46 0.47
CA LEU A 66 -2.10 -2.13 -0.01
C LEU A 66 -1.39 -1.17 0.96
N ALA A 67 -0.13 -1.44 1.27
CA ALA A 67 0.74 -0.53 2.01
C ALA A 67 1.83 0.04 1.10
N ILE A 68 1.93 1.37 1.06
CA ILE A 68 3.12 2.07 0.58
C ILE A 68 4.12 2.14 1.73
N GLN A 69 5.36 1.73 1.44
CA GLN A 69 6.49 1.66 2.38
C GLN A 69 7.48 2.77 2.06
N THR A 70 8.23 3.24 3.06
CA THR A 70 9.28 4.27 2.87
C THR A 70 10.68 3.71 3.07
N GLU A 71 10.81 2.55 3.71
CA GLU A 71 12.10 1.92 4.01
C GLU A 71 12.38 0.72 3.10
N ASP A 72 11.37 -0.11 2.84
CA ASP A 72 11.47 -1.32 2.04
C ASP A 72 10.89 -1.14 0.64
N PHE A 73 11.26 -2.04 -0.29
CA PHE A 73 10.69 -2.13 -1.64
C PHE A 73 9.43 -3.02 -1.64
N GLY A 74 9.40 -4.06 -0.82
CA GLY A 74 8.34 -5.07 -0.87
C GLY A 74 8.41 -5.95 -2.12
N SER A 75 7.44 -6.84 -2.27
CA SER A 75 7.44 -7.87 -3.31
C SER A 75 6.06 -8.46 -3.58
N TYR A 76 5.88 -9.00 -4.79
CA TYR A 76 4.70 -9.75 -5.20
C TYR A 76 5.09 -11.13 -5.79
N GLN A 77 4.15 -12.08 -5.78
CA GLN A 77 4.31 -13.40 -6.38
C GLN A 77 4.24 -13.33 -7.92
N THR A 78 5.15 -14.03 -8.57
CA THR A 78 5.12 -14.26 -10.02
C THR A 78 4.41 -15.58 -10.33
N GLU A 79 4.09 -15.80 -11.60
CA GLU A 79 3.53 -17.09 -12.04
C GLU A 79 4.57 -18.22 -12.02
N GLU A 80 5.87 -17.88 -11.94
CA GLU A 80 6.94 -18.87 -11.91
C GLU A 80 6.98 -19.61 -10.58
N ILE A 81 6.99 -20.95 -10.65
CA ILE A 81 7.17 -21.81 -9.49
C ILE A 81 8.64 -21.82 -9.08
N GLU A 82 8.92 -21.49 -7.82
CA GLU A 82 10.24 -21.65 -7.21
C GLU A 82 10.42 -23.06 -6.65
N LYS A 83 9.40 -23.55 -5.94
CA LYS A 83 9.44 -24.87 -5.30
C LYS A 83 8.04 -25.45 -5.20
N GLN A 84 7.94 -26.76 -5.41
CA GLN A 84 6.73 -27.53 -5.16
C GLN A 84 7.03 -28.62 -4.13
N PHE A 85 6.09 -28.84 -3.22
CA PHE A 85 6.17 -29.85 -2.17
C PHE A 85 5.26 -31.03 -2.49
N ASP A 86 5.55 -32.19 -1.89
CA ASP A 86 4.85 -33.45 -2.16
C ASP A 86 3.36 -33.41 -1.76
N ASP A 87 2.98 -32.51 -0.86
CA ASP A 87 1.60 -32.26 -0.44
C ASP A 87 0.82 -31.36 -1.44
N GLY A 88 1.46 -30.96 -2.54
CA GLY A 88 0.88 -30.09 -3.55
C GLY A 88 1.04 -28.60 -3.27
N TYR A 89 1.65 -28.20 -2.15
CA TYR A 89 1.94 -26.80 -1.87
C TYR A 89 3.00 -26.25 -2.84
N VAL A 90 2.78 -25.03 -3.32
CA VAL A 90 3.64 -24.36 -4.30
C VAL A 90 4.12 -23.03 -3.73
N ILE A 91 5.43 -22.81 -3.78
CA ILE A 91 6.05 -21.51 -3.55
C ILE A 91 6.34 -20.90 -4.92
N HIS A 92 5.75 -19.74 -5.15
CA HIS A 92 6.00 -18.92 -6.32
C HIS A 92 7.22 -18.01 -6.10
N LYS A 93 8.02 -17.79 -7.14
CA LYS A 93 9.10 -16.81 -7.09
C LYS A 93 8.53 -15.44 -6.82
N GLN A 94 9.23 -14.66 -6.01
CA GLN A 94 8.86 -13.27 -5.73
C GLN A 94 9.63 -12.30 -6.61
N ARG A 95 8.96 -11.21 -7.00
CA ARG A 95 9.58 -10.07 -7.65
C ARG A 95 9.50 -8.87 -6.72
N SER A 96 10.63 -8.18 -6.53
CA SER A 96 10.64 -6.90 -5.85
C SER A 96 9.91 -5.85 -6.69
N ILE A 97 9.16 -4.98 -6.02
CA ILE A 97 8.44 -3.85 -6.60
C ILE A 97 8.90 -2.58 -5.89
N GLY A 98 8.81 -1.42 -6.53
CA GLY A 98 9.21 -0.17 -5.89
C GLY A 98 10.36 0.54 -6.59
N LYS A 99 10.64 1.73 -6.08
CA LYS A 99 11.61 2.64 -6.66
C LYS A 99 12.10 3.57 -5.59
N LYS A 100 13.42 3.58 -5.36
CA LYS A 100 14.06 4.53 -4.47
C LYS A 100 13.96 5.93 -5.05
N ASN A 101 13.52 6.88 -4.23
CA ASN A 101 13.54 8.30 -4.56
C ASN A 101 12.78 8.66 -5.87
N PRO A 102 11.55 8.17 -6.07
CA PRO A 102 10.89 8.18 -7.38
C PRO A 102 10.41 9.58 -7.78
N THR A 103 10.42 9.83 -9.09
CA THR A 103 9.58 10.86 -9.71
C THR A 103 8.11 10.45 -9.70
N VAL A 104 7.20 11.38 -9.99
CA VAL A 104 5.77 11.06 -10.17
C VAL A 104 5.56 10.02 -11.26
N ALA A 105 6.25 10.14 -12.40
CA ALA A 105 6.14 9.19 -13.52
C ALA A 105 6.53 7.77 -13.08
N GLU A 106 7.70 7.63 -12.45
CA GLU A 106 8.19 6.32 -12.00
C GLU A 106 7.29 5.71 -10.93
N TRP A 107 6.71 6.53 -10.05
CA TRP A 107 5.80 6.02 -9.03
C TRP A 107 4.44 5.57 -9.62
N ILE A 108 3.95 6.25 -10.66
CA ILE A 108 2.76 5.77 -11.40
C ILE A 108 3.02 4.38 -11.98
N ASP A 109 4.21 4.14 -12.55
CA ASP A 109 4.56 2.83 -13.11
C ASP A 109 4.59 1.74 -12.04
N VAL A 110 5.17 2.04 -10.87
CA VAL A 110 5.17 1.14 -9.71
C VAL A 110 3.74 0.80 -9.26
N LEU A 111 2.87 1.81 -9.14
CA LEU A 111 1.48 1.58 -8.71
C LEU A 111 0.67 0.80 -9.76
N LYS A 112 0.89 1.07 -11.06
CA LYS A 112 0.26 0.31 -12.15
C LYS A 112 0.74 -1.13 -12.19
N GLU A 113 2.02 -1.37 -11.93
CA GLU A 113 2.57 -2.72 -11.85
C GLU A 113 1.90 -3.53 -10.74
N ALA A 114 1.57 -2.92 -9.61
CA ALA A 114 0.90 -3.59 -8.48
C ALA A 114 -0.53 -4.05 -8.81
N VAL A 115 -1.21 -3.40 -9.76
CA VAL A 115 -2.60 -3.74 -10.13
C VAL A 115 -2.66 -5.15 -10.75
N GLY A 116 -3.45 -6.01 -10.14
CA GLY A 116 -3.65 -7.40 -10.50
C GLY A 116 -2.57 -8.35 -9.97
N LYS A 117 -1.62 -7.87 -9.16
CA LYS A 117 -0.57 -8.73 -8.58
C LYS A 117 -1.00 -9.31 -7.25
N THR A 118 -0.49 -10.51 -6.97
CA THR A 118 -0.70 -11.22 -5.72
C THR A 118 0.43 -10.90 -4.75
N PHE A 119 0.10 -10.34 -3.60
CA PHE A 119 1.03 -10.08 -2.50
C PHE A 119 0.81 -11.09 -1.39
N ILE A 120 1.90 -11.48 -0.72
CA ILE A 120 1.83 -12.42 0.41
C ILE A 120 1.66 -11.64 1.71
N GLY A 121 0.66 -11.99 2.50
CA GLY A 121 0.50 -11.46 3.84
C GLY A 121 1.65 -11.87 4.78
N TYR A 122 2.00 -11.03 5.74
CA TYR A 122 3.07 -11.35 6.72
C TYR A 122 2.84 -12.67 7.47
N LYS A 123 1.57 -13.05 7.69
CA LYS A 123 1.16 -14.32 8.32
C LYS A 123 0.78 -15.41 7.30
N GLY A 124 1.14 -15.23 6.03
CA GLY A 124 0.68 -16.03 4.92
C GLY A 124 -0.64 -15.54 4.32
N GLY A 125 -1.06 -16.20 3.25
CA GLY A 125 -2.21 -15.82 2.43
C GLY A 125 -1.82 -15.03 1.19
N ASP A 126 -2.59 -15.21 0.13
CA ASP A 126 -2.38 -14.63 -1.19
C ASP A 126 -3.45 -13.58 -1.48
N PHE A 127 -3.04 -12.34 -1.68
CA PHE A 127 -3.94 -11.19 -1.78
C PHE A 127 -3.73 -10.44 -3.09
N VAL A 128 -4.74 -10.47 -3.96
CA VAL A 128 -4.70 -9.77 -5.25
C VAL A 128 -5.08 -8.31 -5.07
N MET A 129 -4.18 -7.40 -5.45
CA MET A 129 -4.40 -5.96 -5.34
C MET A 129 -5.10 -5.45 -6.61
N GLY A 130 -6.30 -4.87 -6.47
CA GLY A 130 -7.06 -4.29 -7.58
C GLY A 130 -7.07 -2.76 -7.55
N LYS A 131 -7.65 -2.14 -8.57
CA LYS A 131 -7.84 -0.67 -8.60
C LYS A 131 -8.71 -0.17 -7.43
N GLY A 132 -9.61 -1.02 -6.93
CA GLY A 132 -10.46 -0.71 -5.78
C GLY A 132 -9.81 -0.98 -4.42
N THR A 133 -8.53 -1.36 -4.38
CA THR A 133 -7.85 -1.68 -3.14
C THR A 133 -7.47 -0.40 -2.38
N PRO A 134 -7.87 -0.25 -1.10
CA PRO A 134 -7.43 0.84 -0.23
C PRO A 134 -5.92 0.92 -0.06
N VAL A 135 -5.40 2.15 0.03
CA VAL A 135 -3.96 2.40 0.17
C VAL A 135 -3.65 3.03 1.53
N TYR A 136 -2.75 2.38 2.26
CA TYR A 136 -2.22 2.81 3.54
C TYR A 136 -0.74 3.20 3.41
N LEU A 137 -0.28 4.05 4.31
CA LEU A 137 1.13 4.25 4.58
C LEU A 137 1.51 3.39 5.79
N ALA A 138 2.40 2.42 5.61
CA ALA A 138 2.90 1.58 6.68
C ALA A 138 4.20 0.89 6.26
N GLU A 139 5.11 0.68 7.22
CA GLU A 139 6.31 -0.12 6.97
C GLU A 139 6.02 -1.62 7.03
N TYR A 140 6.94 -2.41 6.47
CA TYR A 140 6.83 -3.86 6.50
C TYR A 140 6.64 -4.36 7.95
N GLY A 141 5.66 -5.24 8.13
CA GLY A 141 5.34 -5.78 9.44
C GLY A 141 4.61 -4.80 10.38
N ASN A 142 4.10 -3.66 9.91
CA ASN A 142 3.31 -2.73 10.72
C ASN A 142 1.92 -2.47 10.13
N SER A 143 0.95 -2.18 10.99
CA SER A 143 -0.40 -1.72 10.60
C SER A 143 -0.58 -0.20 10.78
N SER A 144 0.44 0.47 11.30
CA SER A 144 0.47 1.90 11.56
C SER A 144 1.81 2.49 11.11
N PHE A 145 1.86 3.81 11.00
CA PHE A 145 3.04 4.57 10.61
C PHE A 145 3.43 5.57 11.69
N LYS A 146 4.73 5.80 11.83
CA LYS A 146 5.28 6.77 12.76
C LYS A 146 5.09 8.18 12.20
N ILE A 147 4.46 9.07 12.94
CA ILE A 147 4.07 10.41 12.44
C ILE A 147 5.07 11.53 12.78
N ASP A 148 6.08 11.23 13.61
CA ASP A 148 7.15 12.15 13.96
C ASP A 148 8.51 11.44 14.13
N ASP A 149 9.60 12.20 14.15
CA ASP A 149 10.95 11.66 14.30
C ASP A 149 11.33 11.32 15.74
N LYS A 150 10.45 11.52 16.73
CA LYS A 150 10.78 11.29 18.15
C LYS A 150 11.14 9.84 18.40
N GLU A 151 12.10 9.57 19.28
CA GLU A 151 12.44 8.21 19.65
C GLU A 151 11.22 7.46 20.19
N ILE A 152 11.15 6.16 19.89
CA ILE A 152 10.05 5.31 20.34
C ILE A 152 10.23 5.07 21.84
N ASP A 153 9.29 5.56 22.64
CA ASP A 153 9.09 5.01 23.98
C ASP A 153 8.34 3.69 23.82
N LYS A 154 8.96 2.58 24.24
CA LYS A 154 8.33 1.25 24.18
C LYS A 154 7.05 1.14 25.04
N LYS A 155 6.76 2.15 25.86
CA LYS A 155 5.53 2.27 26.65
C LYS A 155 4.52 3.25 26.05
N ASP A 156 4.91 4.03 25.05
CA ASP A 156 4.07 5.05 24.41
C ASP A 156 4.25 5.01 22.88
N TYR A 157 3.27 4.39 22.21
CA TYR A 157 3.15 4.35 20.75
C TYR A 157 2.18 5.39 20.22
N SER A 158 1.92 6.48 20.96
CA SER A 158 0.98 7.54 20.53
C SER A 158 1.39 8.23 19.23
N ASN A 159 2.68 8.18 18.88
CA ASN A 159 3.20 8.65 17.60
C ASN A 159 3.05 7.65 16.45
N TYR A 160 2.42 6.50 16.65
CA TYR A 160 2.00 5.60 15.59
C TYR A 160 0.51 5.77 15.32
N LYS A 161 0.17 6.03 14.05
CA LYS A 161 -1.21 6.18 13.60
C LYS A 161 -1.48 5.30 12.40
N THR A 162 -2.70 4.81 12.27
CA THR A 162 -3.13 4.22 11.00
C THR A 162 -3.25 5.37 10.01
N THR A 163 -2.39 5.37 8.99
CA THR A 163 -2.23 6.48 8.06
C THR A 163 -2.61 6.05 6.65
N TYR A 164 -3.37 6.89 5.96
CA TYR A 164 -3.82 6.65 4.59
C TYR A 164 -3.70 7.92 3.75
N PHE A 165 -3.78 7.77 2.43
CA PHE A 165 -3.66 8.87 1.48
C PHE A 165 -5.03 9.45 1.14
N ILE A 166 -5.13 10.77 1.04
CA ILE A 166 -6.39 11.47 0.74
C ILE A 166 -6.32 12.36 -0.50
N ASP A 167 -5.14 12.85 -0.86
CA ASP A 167 -4.99 13.76 -1.99
C ASP A 167 -3.54 13.87 -2.49
N ILE A 168 -3.34 14.70 -3.52
CA ILE A 168 -2.04 15.06 -4.07
C ILE A 168 -1.93 16.57 -4.17
N ARG A 169 -0.79 17.13 -3.75
CA ARG A 169 -0.49 18.56 -3.87
C ARG A 169 0.73 18.78 -4.76
N GLU A 170 0.54 19.55 -5.84
CA GLU A 170 1.63 20.01 -6.69
C GLU A 170 2.25 21.29 -6.13
N GLU A 171 3.58 21.31 -6.03
CA GLU A 171 4.38 22.50 -5.74
C GLU A 171 5.36 22.77 -6.88
N LYS A 172 6.04 23.93 -6.84
CA LYS A 172 6.91 24.39 -7.93
C LYS A 172 7.99 23.37 -8.32
N ASN A 173 8.53 22.61 -7.37
CA ASN A 173 9.68 21.72 -7.56
C ASN A 173 9.50 20.32 -6.98
N LYS A 174 8.29 19.95 -6.54
CA LYS A 174 7.99 18.65 -5.94
C LYS A 174 6.48 18.39 -5.91
N VAL A 175 6.11 17.15 -5.70
CA VAL A 175 4.72 16.73 -5.50
C VAL A 175 4.61 15.98 -4.19
N TYR A 176 3.53 16.24 -3.45
CA TYR A 176 3.23 15.59 -2.19
C TYR A 176 2.03 14.64 -2.33
N LEU A 177 2.19 13.42 -1.82
CA LEU A 177 1.10 12.58 -1.39
C LEU A 177 0.63 13.10 -0.03
N ILE A 178 -0.65 13.48 0.05
CA ILE A 178 -1.25 14.05 1.26
C ILE A 178 -1.88 12.94 2.07
N THR A 179 -1.59 12.90 3.37
CA THR A 179 -2.04 11.86 4.28
C THR A 179 -3.05 12.36 5.31
N ALA A 180 -3.81 11.42 5.86
CA ALA A 180 -4.65 11.62 7.02
C ALA A 180 -4.54 10.39 7.94
N PHE A 181 -5.13 10.49 9.13
CA PHE A 181 -5.12 9.45 10.14
C PHE A 181 -6.52 8.90 10.36
N GLU A 182 -6.63 7.62 10.72
CA GLU A 182 -7.87 7.11 11.32
C GLU A 182 -7.95 7.64 12.77
N ASP A 183 -9.15 8.06 13.16
CA ASP A 183 -9.46 8.56 14.51
C ASP A 183 -9.35 7.48 15.59
#